data_AF-X1BBV5-F1
#
_entry.id   AF-X1BBV5-F1
#
_cell.length_a   1.000
_cell.length_b   1.000
_cell.length_c   1.000
_cell.angle_alpha   90.00
_cell.angle_beta   90.00
_cell.angle_gamma   90.00
#
_symmetry.space_group_name_H-M   'P 1'
#
loop_
_entity.id
_entity.type
_entity.pdbx_description
1 polymer ?
#
loop_
_entity_poly.entity_id
_entity_poly.type
_entity_poly.pdbx_seq_one_letter_code
_entity_poly.pdbx_strand_id
1 'polypeptide(L)' 'MAKRVAINGFGRIGRNFFRALSEKYPNDIEVVSINDLFEPKYLAYVLNMI' A
#
# COMPACT_ATOMS: atom_id res chain seq x y z
N MET A 1 -11.82 -10.76 -11.96
CA MET A 1 -12.10 -9.82 -10.84
C MET A 1 -10.82 -9.67 -10.03
N ALA A 2 -10.42 -8.45 -9.73
CA ALA A 2 -9.26 -8.20 -8.87
C ALA A 2 -9.57 -8.64 -7.42
N LYS A 3 -8.58 -9.23 -6.74
CA LYS A 3 -8.67 -9.56 -5.32
C LYS A 3 -8.54 -8.29 -4.51
N ARG A 4 -9.50 -8.04 -3.64
CA ARG A 4 -9.57 -6.84 -2.82
C ARG A 4 -8.88 -7.09 -1.49
N VAL A 5 -7.89 -6.29 -1.15
CA VAL A 5 -7.05 -6.49 0.06
C VAL A 5 -6.95 -5.20 0.86
N ALA A 6 -6.85 -5.35 2.19
CA ALA A 6 -6.53 -4.26 3.11
C ALA A 6 -5.10 -4.43 3.64
N ILE A 7 -4.41 -3.32 3.91
CA ILE A 7 -3.09 -3.33 4.54
C ILE A 7 -3.25 -2.80 5.97
N ASN A 8 -2.90 -3.62 6.97
CA ASN A 8 -2.86 -3.22 8.37
C ASN A 8 -1.39 -3.02 8.79
N GLY A 9 -0.97 -1.75 8.89
CA GLY A 9 0.42 -1.34 9.08
C GLY A 9 1.12 -0.96 7.77
N PHE A 10 1.24 0.33 7.50
CA PHE A 10 1.88 0.93 6.31
C PHE A 10 3.33 1.38 6.58
N GLY A 11 4.02 0.60 7.41
CA GLY A 11 5.46 0.70 7.64
C GLY A 11 6.28 0.16 6.46
N ARG A 12 7.53 -0.25 6.73
CA ARG A 12 8.47 -0.75 5.72
C ARG A 12 7.90 -1.86 4.83
N ILE A 13 7.28 -2.88 5.43
CA ILE A 13 6.75 -4.03 4.68
C ILE A 13 5.47 -3.66 3.92
N GLY A 14 4.54 -2.95 4.55
CA GLY A 14 3.28 -2.53 3.91
C GLY A 14 3.52 -1.68 2.65
N ARG A 15 4.49 -0.74 2.69
CA ARG A 15 4.85 0.07 1.52
C ARG A 15 5.53 -0.74 0.42
N ASN A 16 6.43 -1.66 0.77
CA ASN A 16 7.09 -2.52 -0.23
C ASN A 16 6.11 -3.48 -0.90
N PHE A 17 5.16 -4.02 -0.13
CA PHE A 17 4.06 -4.82 -0.66
C PHE A 17 3.21 -3.98 -1.63
N PHE A 18 2.78 -2.78 -1.22
CA PHE A 18 2.01 -1.87 -2.08
C PHE A 18 2.72 -1.55 -3.40
N ARG A 19 4.04 -1.25 -3.36
CA ARG A 19 4.83 -1.03 -4.58
C ARG A 19 4.88 -2.27 -5.47
N ALA A 20 5.19 -3.43 -4.89
CA ALA A 20 5.28 -4.68 -5.65
C ALA A 20 3.95 -5.07 -6.30
N LEU A 21 2.82 -4.82 -5.64
CA LEU A 21 1.49 -5.01 -6.22
C LEU A 21 1.27 -4.07 -7.41
N SER A 22 1.58 -2.79 -7.24
CA SER A 22 1.40 -1.77 -8.29
C SER A 22 2.24 -2.08 -9.53
N GLU A 23 3.44 -2.64 -9.36
CA GLU A 23 4.35 -2.98 -10.46
C GLU A 23 4.03 -4.33 -11.12
N LYS A 24 3.73 -5.36 -10.33
CA LYS A 24 3.67 -6.75 -10.83
C LYS A 24 2.25 -7.29 -10.99
N TYR A 25 1.28 -6.73 -10.27
CA TYR A 25 -0.09 -7.24 -10.19
C TYR A 25 -1.17 -6.14 -10.31
N PRO A 26 -1.01 -5.11 -11.17
CA PRO A 26 -1.89 -3.94 -11.18
C PRO A 26 -3.37 -4.25 -11.49
N ASN A 27 -3.64 -5.36 -12.17
CA ASN A 27 -4.99 -5.78 -12.55
C ASN A 27 -5.53 -6.95 -11.72
N ASP A 28 -4.67 -7.58 -10.91
CA ASP A 28 -5.02 -8.78 -10.15
C ASP A 28 -5.38 -8.47 -8.71
N ILE A 29 -4.82 -7.39 -8.14
CA ILE A 29 -4.97 -7.04 -6.72
C ILE A 29 -5.27 -5.55 -6.58
N GLU A 30 -6.36 -5.25 -5.88
CA GLU A 30 -6.82 -3.91 -5.53
C GLU A 30 -6.64 -3.67 -4.02
N VAL A 31 -5.85 -2.67 -3.65
CA VAL A 31 -5.72 -2.25 -2.24
C VAL A 31 -6.87 -1.30 -1.91
N VAL A 32 -7.84 -1.78 -1.13
CA VAL A 32 -9.09 -1.03 -0.85
C VAL A 32 -9.01 -0.16 0.40
N SER A 33 -8.12 -0.47 1.34
CA SER A 33 -7.90 0.33 2.54
C SER A 33 -6.53 0.11 3.13
N ILE A 34 -6.06 1.13 3.84
CA ILE A 34 -4.82 1.11 4.60
C ILE A 34 -5.16 1.60 6.02
N ASN A 35 -4.85 0.81 7.02
CA ASN A 35 -4.96 1.17 8.43
C ASN A 35 -3.55 1.38 9.00
N ASP A 36 -3.29 2.56 9.56
CA ASP A 36 -2.05 2.90 10.25
C ASP A 36 -2.30 4.00 11.29
N LEU A 37 -1.32 4.28 12.16
CA LEU A 37 -1.42 5.30 13.20
C LEU A 37 -1.04 6.70 12.69
N PHE A 38 -0.30 6.80 11.59
CA PHE A 38 0.11 8.08 11.02
C PHE A 38 -0.91 8.63 10.02
N GLU A 39 -0.92 9.95 9.87
CA GLU A 39 -1.81 10.63 8.93
C GLU A 39 -1.47 10.31 7.46
N PRO A 40 -2.47 10.25 6.56
CA PRO A 40 -2.26 9.91 5.15
C PRO A 40 -1.20 10.74 4.43
N LYS A 41 -1.09 12.04 4.76
CA LYS A 41 -0.10 12.94 4.17
C LYS A 41 1.34 12.50 4.50
N TYR A 42 1.58 12.08 5.73
CA TYR A 42 2.88 11.55 6.15
C TYR A 42 3.17 10.20 5.48
N LEU A 43 2.18 9.30 5.45
CA LEU A 43 2.31 8.00 4.80
C LEU A 43 2.64 8.10 3.30
N ALA A 44 1.99 9.03 2.59
CA ALA A 44 2.28 9.32 1.19
C ALA A 44 3.69 9.90 1.01
N TYR A 45 4.12 10.81 1.90
CA TYR A 45 5.47 11.35 1.88
C TYR A 45 6.53 10.24 1.99
N VAL A 46 6.42 9.36 2.99
CA VAL A 46 7.40 8.26 3.18
C VAL A 46 7.28 7.12 2.17
N LEU A 47 6.18 7.05 1.40
CA LEU A 47 6.05 6.18 0.24
C LEU A 47 6.86 6.72 -0.96
N ASN A 48 7.02 8.03 -1.07
CA ASN A 48 7.76 8.66 -2.18
C ASN A 48 9.26 8.84 -1.91
N MET A 49 9.72 8.66 -0.66
CA MET A 49 11.14 8.84 -0.29
C MET A 49 12.07 7.69 -0.70
N ILE A 50 11.57 6.67 -1.38
CA ILE A 50 12.33 5.52 -1.92
C ILE A 50 11.57 4.99 -3.13
#